data_AF-A0A368U2F1-F1
#
_entry.id   AF-A0A368U2F1-F1
#
_cell.length_a   1.000
_cell.length_b   1.000
_cell.length_c   1.000
_cell.angle_alpha   90.00
_cell.angle_beta   90.00
_cell.angle_gamma   90.00
#
_symmetry.space_group_name_H-M   'P 1'
#
loop_
_entity.id
_entity.type
_entity.pdbx_description
1 polymer ?
#
loop_
_entity_poly.entity_id
_entity_poly.type
_entity_poly.pdbx_seq_one_letter_code
_entity_poly.pdbx_strand_id
1 'polypeptide(L)'
;MRYTEAKEHTPGRLHELFADPYHAFGNDADERQLHIRIMLHLLVARPLKRGHLTLRVIHGWENGGFEPQALLNADYHLNSISDFQKAVDEFTLATQKGSAFPSDDLSLLAKPLDAAITKAHAKGQVLDTETRTIPARWPAFEEGLALYTFFKIYHRLVYSEDDSYRCAHCETPQGLREIHEFHLEEGEFAVVIPPGPDYRTEESLLILHESQLVPMERLLTQSIPLFENF
;
A
#
# COMPACT_ATOMS: atom_id res chain seq x y z
N MET A 1 -0.31 28.15 -3.71
CA MET A 1 0.68 27.09 -3.94
C MET A 1 -0.06 25.92 -4.55
N ARG A 2 0.36 25.40 -5.71
CA ARG A 2 -0.14 24.10 -6.19
C ARG A 2 0.51 23.06 -5.29
N TYR A 3 -0.30 22.29 -4.56
CA TYR A 3 0.22 21.15 -3.81
C TYR A 3 0.86 20.22 -4.84
N THR A 4 2.18 20.10 -4.75
CA THR A 4 3.04 19.50 -5.78
C THR A 4 2.67 18.04 -5.95
N GLU A 5 2.14 17.72 -7.13
CA GLU A 5 1.90 16.40 -7.71
C GLU A 5 2.73 15.29 -7.06
N ALA A 6 2.06 14.20 -6.67
CA ALA A 6 2.74 12.98 -6.28
C ALA A 6 3.60 12.58 -7.47
N LYS A 7 4.92 12.58 -7.30
CA LYS A 7 5.82 12.30 -8.40
C LYS A 7 5.79 10.81 -8.68
N GLU A 8 4.86 10.40 -9.54
CA GLU A 8 4.82 9.06 -10.09
C GLU A 8 6.11 8.83 -10.90
N HIS A 9 6.65 7.62 -10.81
CA HIS A 9 7.93 7.23 -11.42
C HIS A 9 9.16 8.00 -10.90
N THR A 10 9.18 8.31 -9.60
CA THR A 10 10.39 8.87 -8.95
C THR A 10 11.35 7.77 -8.55
N PRO A 11 12.68 7.96 -8.72
CA PRO A 11 13.68 7.05 -8.18
C PRO A 11 13.51 6.85 -6.68
N GLY A 12 13.32 5.60 -6.31
CA GLY A 12 13.20 5.14 -4.92
C GLY A 12 14.33 4.20 -4.52
N ARG A 13 14.25 3.58 -3.35
CA ARG A 13 15.17 2.61 -2.78
C ARG A 13 15.51 1.46 -3.73
N LEU A 14 14.56 1.01 -4.56
CA LEU A 14 14.83 -0.02 -5.55
C LEU A 14 15.73 0.46 -6.69
N HIS A 15 15.78 1.77 -6.96
CA HIS A 15 16.71 2.35 -7.94
C HIS A 15 18.16 2.40 -7.42
N GLU A 16 18.39 2.15 -6.13
CA GLU A 16 19.75 1.95 -5.61
C GLU A 16 20.29 0.54 -5.95
N LEU A 17 19.42 -0.41 -6.30
CA LEU A 17 19.77 -1.80 -6.55
C LEU A 17 19.58 -2.22 -8.00
N PHE A 18 18.53 -1.72 -8.67
CA PHE A 18 18.22 -2.05 -10.05
C PHE A 18 18.55 -0.86 -10.95
N ALA A 19 19.24 -1.13 -12.06
CA ALA A 19 19.51 -0.13 -13.08
C ALA A 19 18.22 0.39 -13.74
N ASP A 20 17.22 -0.50 -13.88
CA ASP A 20 15.90 -0.18 -14.40
C ASP A 20 14.82 -1.01 -13.69
N PRO A 21 14.35 -0.55 -12.51
CA PRO A 21 13.36 -1.30 -11.74
C PRO A 21 11.98 -1.36 -12.41
N TYR A 22 11.65 -0.44 -13.32
CA TYR A 22 10.35 -0.44 -14.00
C TYR A 22 10.19 -1.63 -14.95
N HIS A 23 11.29 -2.12 -15.50
CA HIS A 23 11.31 -3.32 -16.35
C HIS A 23 11.80 -4.58 -15.63
N ALA A 24 12.38 -4.46 -14.42
CA ALA A 24 12.96 -5.59 -13.68
C ALA A 24 11.95 -6.66 -13.23
N PHE A 25 10.66 -6.31 -13.17
CA PHE A 25 9.60 -7.19 -12.66
C PHE A 25 8.62 -7.66 -13.75
N GLY A 26 8.78 -7.18 -14.99
CA GLY A 26 7.95 -7.60 -16.12
C GLY A 26 8.13 -9.08 -16.42
N ASN A 27 7.10 -9.72 -16.98
CA ASN A 27 7.08 -11.16 -17.23
C ASN A 27 8.22 -11.67 -18.14
N ASP A 28 8.69 -10.81 -19.04
CA ASP A 28 9.78 -11.10 -19.96
C ASP A 28 11.16 -10.73 -19.40
N ALA A 29 11.24 -10.26 -18.15
CA ALA A 29 12.50 -9.85 -17.54
C ALA A 29 13.37 -11.07 -17.19
N ASP A 30 14.63 -11.02 -17.63
CA ASP A 30 15.66 -11.93 -17.15
C ASP A 30 15.80 -11.81 -15.62
N GLU A 31 15.99 -12.94 -14.94
CA GLU A 31 16.18 -12.99 -13.49
C GLU A 31 15.02 -12.42 -12.64
N ARG A 32 13.81 -12.23 -13.22
CA ARG A 32 12.60 -11.74 -12.53
C ARG A 32 12.39 -12.31 -11.12
N GLN A 33 12.56 -13.63 -10.97
CA GLN A 33 12.41 -14.31 -9.67
C GLN A 33 13.47 -13.88 -8.65
N LEU A 34 14.70 -13.62 -9.07
CA LEU A 34 15.75 -13.07 -8.21
C LEU A 34 15.40 -11.63 -7.81
N HIS A 35 14.91 -10.81 -8.74
CA HIS A 35 14.50 -9.43 -8.46
C HIS A 35 13.37 -9.38 -7.43
N ILE A 36 12.32 -10.20 -7.58
CA ILE A 36 11.23 -10.32 -6.62
C ILE A 36 11.76 -10.68 -5.24
N ARG A 37 12.64 -11.68 -5.15
CA ARG A 37 13.26 -12.10 -3.89
C ARG A 37 14.05 -10.96 -3.23
N ILE A 38 14.90 -10.26 -3.98
CA ILE A 38 15.68 -9.12 -3.47
C ILE A 38 14.76 -8.01 -2.96
N MET A 39 13.72 -7.69 -3.73
CA MET A 39 12.73 -6.68 -3.35
C MET A 39 12.00 -7.07 -2.05
N LEU A 40 11.51 -8.31 -1.94
CA LEU A 40 10.84 -8.80 -0.73
C LEU A 40 11.77 -8.80 0.48
N HIS A 41 13.04 -9.20 0.29
CA HIS A 41 14.03 -9.10 1.35
C HIS A 41 14.17 -7.67 1.85
N LEU A 42 14.34 -6.74 0.89
CA LEU A 42 14.61 -5.36 1.21
C LEU A 42 13.41 -4.73 1.90
N LEU A 43 12.23 -4.81 1.29
CA LEU A 43 11.04 -4.03 1.61
C LEU A 43 10.14 -4.70 2.66
N VAL A 44 10.18 -6.03 2.81
CA VAL A 44 9.25 -6.77 3.68
C VAL A 44 10.01 -7.54 4.77
N ALA A 45 10.97 -8.40 4.40
CA ALA A 45 11.63 -9.28 5.37
C ALA A 45 12.46 -8.49 6.41
N ARG A 46 13.15 -7.43 5.97
CA ARG A 46 13.95 -6.58 6.88
C ARG A 46 13.09 -5.81 7.88
N PRO A 47 12.02 -5.10 7.49
CA PRO A 47 11.10 -4.47 8.45
C PRO A 47 10.43 -5.49 9.38
N LEU A 48 10.02 -6.64 8.85
CA LEU A 48 9.44 -7.72 9.65
C LEU A 48 10.39 -8.17 10.76
N LYS A 49 11.66 -8.45 10.42
CA LYS A 49 12.69 -8.86 11.40
C LYS A 49 12.96 -7.80 12.46
N ARG A 50 12.66 -6.52 12.19
CA ARG A 50 12.81 -5.41 13.14
C ARG A 50 11.55 -5.16 13.98
N GLY A 51 10.43 -5.82 13.68
CA GLY A 51 9.13 -5.49 14.29
C GLY A 51 8.62 -4.10 13.85
N HIS A 52 8.92 -3.71 12.61
CA HIS A 52 8.53 -2.41 12.04
C HIS A 52 7.71 -2.61 10.76
N LEU A 53 6.87 -3.65 10.73
CA LEU A 53 5.99 -3.94 9.61
C LEU A 53 4.55 -4.11 10.11
N THR A 54 3.65 -3.34 9.55
CA THR A 54 2.20 -3.56 9.67
C THR A 54 1.66 -4.03 8.33
N LEU A 55 0.85 -5.08 8.35
CA LEU A 55 0.03 -5.51 7.23
C LEU A 55 -1.32 -4.81 7.31
N ARG A 56 -1.76 -4.22 6.20
CA ARG A 56 -3.11 -3.72 5.99
C ARG A 56 -3.78 -4.53 4.91
N VAL A 57 -4.80 -5.27 5.30
CA VAL A 57 -5.66 -6.00 4.37
C VAL A 57 -6.83 -5.11 4.03
N ILE A 58 -6.97 -4.72 2.76
CA ILE A 58 -8.14 -3.97 2.27
C ILE A 58 -9.17 -4.93 1.69
N HIS A 59 -10.44 -4.62 1.88
CA HIS A 59 -11.55 -5.38 1.30
C HIS A 59 -12.77 -4.51 1.10
N GLY A 60 -13.79 -5.09 0.46
CA GLY A 60 -14.98 -4.38 0.04
C GLY A 60 -14.69 -3.52 -1.19
N TRP A 61 -15.32 -2.34 -1.23
CA TRP A 61 -15.24 -1.39 -2.34
C TRP A 61 -15.56 -2.00 -3.71
N GLU A 62 -16.66 -2.74 -3.77
CA GLU A 62 -17.16 -3.39 -4.99
C GLU A 62 -17.75 -2.37 -5.99
N ASN A 63 -17.66 -2.65 -7.30
CA ASN A 63 -18.34 -1.95 -8.42
C ASN A 63 -17.69 -0.69 -9.02
N GLY A 64 -16.43 -0.39 -8.73
CA GLY A 64 -15.64 0.69 -9.36
C GLY A 64 -16.17 2.11 -9.10
N GLY A 65 -17.21 2.23 -8.27
CA GLY A 65 -17.82 3.50 -7.88
C GLY A 65 -17.03 4.19 -6.78
N PHE A 66 -17.16 5.51 -6.70
CA PHE A 66 -16.57 6.28 -5.62
C PHE A 66 -17.43 6.17 -4.35
N GLU A 67 -17.13 5.17 -3.52
CA GLU A 67 -17.75 4.96 -2.20
C GLU A 67 -16.66 4.77 -1.12
N PRO A 68 -16.01 5.84 -0.64
CA PRO A 68 -14.90 5.74 0.34
C PRO A 68 -15.23 5.04 1.65
N GLN A 69 -16.52 4.93 1.99
CA GLN A 69 -16.99 4.24 3.19
C GLN A 69 -17.08 2.72 2.97
N ALA A 70 -17.20 2.27 1.71
CA ALA A 70 -17.24 0.86 1.35
C ALA A 70 -15.84 0.22 1.35
N LEU A 71 -14.77 1.02 1.31
CA LEU A 71 -13.41 0.56 1.49
C LEU A 71 -13.13 0.32 2.97
N LEU A 72 -13.05 -0.96 3.33
CA LEU A 72 -12.77 -1.43 4.68
C LEU A 72 -11.33 -1.95 4.78
N ASN A 73 -10.81 -2.07 6.00
CA ASN A 73 -9.49 -2.61 6.24
C ASN A 73 -9.38 -3.33 7.58
N ALA A 74 -8.39 -4.21 7.69
CA ALA A 74 -7.90 -4.73 8.96
C ALA A 74 -6.36 -4.62 8.99
N ASP A 75 -5.84 -4.03 10.06
CA ASP A 75 -4.41 -3.85 10.27
C ASP A 75 -3.85 -4.87 11.28
N TYR A 76 -2.73 -5.49 10.92
CA TYR A 76 -2.03 -6.51 11.70
C TYR A 76 -0.57 -6.09 11.89
N HIS A 77 -0.15 -5.88 13.14
CA HIS A 77 1.26 -5.68 13.42
C HIS A 77 2.01 -7.02 13.29
N LEU A 78 3.03 -7.06 12.44
CA LEU A 78 3.75 -8.28 12.12
C LEU A 78 5.10 -8.33 12.84
N ASN A 79 5.27 -9.31 13.72
CA ASN A 79 6.56 -9.63 14.33
C ASN A 79 7.22 -10.86 13.68
N SER A 80 6.44 -11.64 12.95
CA SER A 80 6.86 -12.89 12.32
C SER A 80 5.96 -13.25 11.14
N ILE A 81 6.40 -14.23 10.33
CA ILE A 81 5.54 -14.83 9.30
C ILE A 81 4.28 -15.42 9.93
N SER A 82 4.37 -15.99 11.14
CA SER A 82 3.20 -16.57 11.81
C SER A 82 2.08 -15.56 12.09
N ASP A 83 2.40 -14.28 12.24
CA ASP A 83 1.40 -13.23 12.40
C ASP A 83 0.68 -12.95 11.08
N PHE A 84 1.39 -13.05 9.95
CA PHE A 84 0.78 -12.98 8.62
C PHE A 84 -0.17 -14.17 8.40
N GLN A 85 0.25 -15.38 8.79
CA GLN A 85 -0.56 -16.60 8.65
C GLN A 85 -1.86 -16.52 9.47
N LYS A 86 -1.84 -15.89 10.66
CA LYS A 86 -3.05 -15.62 11.43
C LYS A 86 -4.05 -14.74 10.65
N ALA A 87 -3.57 -13.70 9.98
CA ALA A 87 -4.44 -12.86 9.15
C ALA A 87 -5.05 -13.67 7.99
N VAL A 88 -4.26 -14.53 7.34
CA VAL A 88 -4.75 -15.46 6.30
C VAL A 88 -5.84 -16.38 6.86
N ASP A 89 -5.60 -16.99 8.01
CA ASP A 89 -6.54 -17.91 8.67
C ASP A 89 -7.85 -17.21 9.05
N GLU A 90 -7.80 -15.98 9.56
CA GLU A 90 -8.98 -15.19 9.95
C GLU A 90 -9.88 -14.88 8.75
N PHE A 91 -9.31 -14.40 7.65
CA PHE A 91 -10.06 -14.13 6.41
C PHE A 91 -10.58 -15.42 5.77
N THR A 92 -9.76 -16.48 5.73
CA THR A 92 -10.17 -17.79 5.22
C THR A 92 -11.34 -18.35 6.02
N LEU A 93 -11.29 -18.27 7.35
CA LEU A 93 -12.35 -18.72 8.24
C LEU A 93 -13.63 -17.91 8.04
N ALA A 94 -13.52 -16.59 7.85
CA ALA A 94 -14.66 -15.74 7.59
C ALA A 94 -15.36 -16.11 6.28
N THR A 95 -14.60 -16.36 5.21
CA THR A 95 -15.12 -16.88 3.93
C THR A 95 -15.82 -18.23 4.12
N GLN A 96 -15.18 -19.18 4.81
CA GLN A 96 -15.75 -20.52 5.03
C GLN A 96 -17.05 -20.49 5.84
N LYS A 97 -17.17 -19.56 6.78
CA LYS A 97 -18.36 -19.40 7.64
C LYS A 97 -19.42 -18.48 7.03
N GLY A 98 -19.12 -17.79 5.93
CA GLY A 98 -19.99 -16.73 5.39
C GLY A 98 -20.21 -15.58 6.37
N SER A 99 -19.22 -15.29 7.23
CA SER A 99 -19.27 -14.16 8.16
C SER A 99 -18.59 -12.93 7.56
N ALA A 100 -18.84 -11.76 8.15
CA ALA A 100 -18.11 -10.55 7.80
C ALA A 100 -16.60 -10.74 7.97
N PHE A 101 -15.81 -10.13 7.09
CA PHE A 101 -14.36 -10.07 7.22
C PHE A 101 -13.94 -9.24 8.43
N PRO A 102 -12.74 -9.52 8.99
CA PRO A 102 -12.13 -8.64 9.97
C PRO A 102 -12.09 -7.20 9.46
N SER A 103 -12.47 -6.25 10.30
CA SER A 103 -12.41 -4.83 9.96
C SER A 103 -12.11 -4.03 11.21
N ASP A 104 -11.22 -3.06 11.07
CA ASP A 104 -11.02 -2.00 12.04
C ASP A 104 -12.13 -0.95 11.90
N ASP A 105 -12.39 -0.21 12.97
CA ASP A 105 -13.29 0.96 12.96
C ASP A 105 -12.67 2.20 12.27
N LEU A 106 -11.48 2.04 11.70
CA LEU A 106 -10.73 3.07 11.01
C LEU A 106 -11.22 3.19 9.56
N SER A 107 -11.44 4.42 9.10
CA SER A 107 -11.75 4.67 7.70
C SER A 107 -10.47 5.12 6.99
N LEU A 108 -10.14 4.44 5.89
CA LEU A 108 -8.94 4.76 5.10
C LEU A 108 -9.06 6.06 4.30
N LEU A 109 -10.26 6.38 3.81
CA LEU A 109 -10.48 7.53 2.92
C LEU A 109 -11.58 8.47 3.41
N ALA A 110 -12.73 7.96 3.86
CA ALA A 110 -13.88 8.81 4.19
C ALA A 110 -13.61 9.77 5.37
N LYS A 111 -13.20 9.24 6.53
CA LYS A 111 -12.90 10.09 7.72
C LYS A 111 -11.69 11.01 7.46
N PRO A 112 -10.58 10.55 6.87
CA PRO A 112 -9.47 11.42 6.51
C PRO A 112 -9.85 12.55 5.53
N LEU A 113 -10.69 12.27 4.53
CA LEU A 113 -11.20 13.29 3.61
C LEU A 113 -12.04 14.34 4.33
N ASP A 114 -12.96 13.92 5.20
CA ASP A 114 -13.76 14.83 6.01
C ASP A 114 -12.91 15.74 6.90
N ALA A 115 -11.87 15.17 7.52
CA ALA A 115 -10.93 15.93 8.34
C ALA A 115 -10.14 16.94 7.51
N ALA A 116 -9.62 16.54 6.35
CA ALA A 116 -8.84 17.41 5.47
C ALA A 116 -9.68 18.55 4.89
N ILE A 117 -10.93 18.28 4.47
CA ILE A 117 -11.87 19.31 4.01
C ILE A 117 -12.22 20.28 5.15
N THR A 118 -12.47 19.77 6.35
CA THR A 118 -12.76 20.61 7.53
C THR A 118 -11.57 21.53 7.85
N LYS A 119 -10.35 21.00 7.79
CA LYS A 119 -9.11 21.76 7.98
C LYS A 119 -8.93 22.83 6.90
N ALA A 120 -9.23 22.52 5.64
CA ALA A 120 -9.16 23.47 4.54
C ALA A 120 -10.15 24.63 4.73
N HIS A 121 -11.41 24.32 5.10
CA HIS A 121 -12.40 25.34 5.43
C HIS A 121 -11.99 26.21 6.63
N ALA A 122 -11.44 25.60 7.69
CA ALA A 122 -10.91 26.35 8.84
C ALA A 122 -9.77 27.32 8.47
N LYS A 123 -9.04 27.03 7.39
CA LYS A 123 -8.00 27.89 6.80
C LYS A 123 -8.55 28.92 5.81
N GLY A 124 -9.87 29.02 5.66
CA GLY A 124 -10.53 29.96 4.75
C GLY A 124 -10.59 29.51 3.28
N GLN A 125 -10.24 28.26 2.98
CA GLN A 125 -10.38 27.71 1.64
C GLN A 125 -11.84 27.34 1.35
N VAL A 126 -12.36 27.78 0.21
CA VAL A 126 -13.70 27.41 -0.26
C VAL A 126 -13.55 26.21 -1.21
N LEU A 127 -13.93 25.04 -0.72
CA LEU A 127 -14.05 23.82 -1.52
C LEU A 127 -15.51 23.62 -1.91
N ASP A 128 -15.75 23.23 -3.15
CA ASP A 128 -17.10 22.93 -3.63
C ASP A 128 -17.60 21.57 -3.11
N THR A 129 -18.90 21.33 -3.25
CA THR A 129 -19.52 20.06 -2.85
C THR A 129 -19.01 18.87 -3.66
N GLU A 130 -18.60 19.11 -4.91
CA GLU A 130 -18.06 18.10 -5.81
C GLU A 130 -16.67 17.59 -5.37
N THR A 131 -15.94 18.37 -4.58
CA THR A 131 -14.66 17.96 -3.99
C THR A 131 -14.82 16.72 -3.09
N ARG A 132 -15.99 16.53 -2.47
CA ARG A 132 -16.29 15.35 -1.65
C ARG A 132 -16.50 14.09 -2.48
N THR A 133 -16.84 14.22 -3.76
CA THR A 133 -17.26 13.10 -4.62
C THR A 133 -16.32 12.85 -5.81
N ILE A 134 -15.38 13.75 -6.08
CA ILE A 134 -14.46 13.67 -7.22
C ILE A 134 -13.00 13.63 -6.71
N PRO A 135 -12.38 12.43 -6.61
CA PRO A 135 -11.00 12.26 -6.13
C PRO A 135 -9.97 13.14 -6.82
N ALA A 136 -10.12 13.36 -8.13
CA ALA A 136 -9.23 14.21 -8.91
C ALA A 136 -9.15 15.67 -8.42
N ARG A 137 -10.08 16.13 -7.57
CA ARG A 137 -10.04 17.46 -6.96
C ARG A 137 -9.25 17.54 -5.67
N TRP A 138 -8.94 16.41 -5.04
CA TRP A 138 -8.30 16.40 -3.73
C TRP A 138 -6.91 17.03 -3.70
N PRO A 139 -6.07 16.94 -4.75
CA PRO A 139 -4.78 17.64 -4.76
C PRO A 139 -4.88 19.18 -4.62
N ALA A 140 -6.08 19.77 -4.65
CA ALA A 140 -6.27 21.21 -4.48
C ALA A 140 -6.15 21.73 -3.03
N PHE A 141 -6.06 20.85 -2.02
CA PHE A 141 -5.93 21.24 -0.61
C PHE A 141 -4.90 20.39 0.15
N GLU A 142 -4.50 20.89 1.32
CA GLU A 142 -3.52 20.22 2.20
C GLU A 142 -4.01 18.82 2.59
N GLU A 143 -3.10 17.84 2.61
CA GLU A 143 -3.38 16.39 2.80
C GLU A 143 -4.18 15.73 1.65
N GLY A 144 -4.86 16.51 0.81
CA GLY A 144 -5.68 15.97 -0.27
C GLY A 144 -4.90 15.26 -1.38
N LEU A 145 -3.65 15.65 -1.63
CA LEU A 145 -2.78 14.89 -2.54
C LEU A 145 -2.44 13.49 -1.98
N ALA A 146 -2.20 13.39 -0.68
CA ALA A 146 -1.94 12.10 -0.04
C ALA A 146 -3.16 11.20 -0.14
N LEU A 147 -4.35 11.74 0.14
CA LEU A 147 -5.62 11.03 -0.03
C LEU A 147 -5.81 10.54 -1.47
N TYR A 148 -5.50 11.40 -2.45
CA TYR A 148 -5.63 11.02 -3.87
C TYR A 148 -4.66 9.90 -4.26
N THR A 149 -3.43 9.97 -3.75
CA THR A 149 -2.40 8.95 -4.00
C THR A 149 -2.83 7.60 -3.43
N PHE A 150 -3.24 7.55 -2.15
CA PHE A 150 -3.75 6.33 -1.53
C PHE A 150 -5.03 5.82 -2.17
N PHE A 151 -5.93 6.71 -2.60
CA PHE A 151 -7.09 6.32 -3.38
C PHE A 151 -6.70 5.55 -4.66
N LYS A 152 -5.71 6.04 -5.42
CA LYS A 152 -5.24 5.35 -6.64
C LYS A 152 -4.61 4.00 -6.30
N ILE A 153 -3.81 3.91 -5.24
CA ILE A 153 -3.18 2.66 -4.78
C ILE A 153 -4.26 1.63 -4.42
N TYR A 154 -5.20 2.00 -3.54
CA TYR A 154 -6.27 1.09 -3.13
C TYR A 154 -7.13 0.66 -4.32
N HIS A 155 -7.43 1.57 -5.24
CA HIS A 155 -8.17 1.25 -6.44
C HIS A 155 -7.43 0.23 -7.33
N ARG A 156 -6.13 0.43 -7.58
CA ARG A 156 -5.33 -0.50 -8.39
C ARG A 156 -5.12 -1.86 -7.72
N LEU A 157 -5.05 -1.91 -6.39
CA LEU A 157 -4.97 -3.19 -5.67
C LEU A 157 -6.29 -3.98 -5.69
N VAL A 158 -7.43 -3.30 -5.87
CA VAL A 158 -8.76 -3.94 -5.99
C VAL A 158 -9.06 -4.33 -7.44
N TYR A 159 -8.71 -3.48 -8.41
CA TYR A 159 -9.09 -3.63 -9.82
C TYR A 159 -7.96 -4.07 -10.74
N SER A 160 -6.77 -4.33 -10.19
CA SER A 160 -5.53 -4.56 -10.94
C SER A 160 -5.07 -3.34 -11.76
N GLU A 161 -3.91 -3.46 -12.36
CA GLU A 161 -3.23 -2.44 -13.18
C GLU A 161 -2.29 -3.14 -14.17
N ASP A 162 -2.06 -2.51 -15.32
CA ASP A 162 -1.23 -3.09 -16.39
C ASP A 162 0.29 -2.96 -16.12
N ASP A 163 0.69 -1.92 -15.38
CA ASP A 163 2.09 -1.67 -15.05
C ASP A 163 2.56 -2.56 -13.88
N SER A 164 3.58 -3.40 -14.13
CA SER A 164 4.07 -4.37 -13.13
C SER A 164 4.67 -3.73 -11.87
N TYR A 165 5.20 -2.51 -11.98
CA TYR A 165 5.83 -1.80 -10.87
C TYR A 165 5.69 -0.28 -10.99
N ARG A 166 5.30 0.38 -9.89
CA ARG A 166 5.30 1.84 -9.76
C ARG A 166 6.03 2.26 -8.48
N CYS A 167 6.65 3.44 -8.55
CA CYS A 167 7.27 4.10 -7.40
C CYS A 167 6.76 5.53 -7.29
N ALA A 168 6.34 5.93 -6.10
CA ALA A 168 5.89 7.29 -5.83
C ALA A 168 6.49 7.80 -4.51
N HIS A 169 6.61 9.12 -4.39
CA HIS A 169 6.87 9.78 -3.12
C HIS A 169 5.68 10.68 -2.78
N CYS A 170 5.23 10.60 -1.52
CA CYS A 170 4.09 11.36 -1.06
C CYS A 170 4.30 11.85 0.37
N GLU A 171 4.04 13.14 0.61
CA GLU A 171 3.96 13.67 1.97
C GLU A 171 2.67 13.18 2.62
N THR A 172 2.75 12.50 3.76
CA THR A 172 1.59 12.09 4.56
C THR A 172 1.57 12.86 5.89
N PRO A 173 0.50 12.77 6.69
CA PRO A 173 0.52 13.33 8.05
C PRO A 173 1.64 12.79 8.95
N GLN A 174 2.23 11.64 8.60
CA GLN A 174 3.36 11.01 9.28
C GLN A 174 4.72 11.35 8.63
N GLY A 175 4.76 12.33 7.71
CA GLY A 175 5.97 12.74 6.98
C GLY A 175 6.04 12.17 5.56
N LEU A 176 7.14 12.46 4.88
CA LEU A 176 7.42 11.93 3.54
C LEU A 176 7.44 10.40 3.56
N ARG A 177 6.77 9.78 2.60
CA ARG A 177 6.76 8.33 2.39
C ARG A 177 7.14 8.00 0.95
N GLU A 178 7.88 6.91 0.81
CA GLU A 178 8.14 6.24 -0.47
C GLU A 178 7.17 5.07 -0.60
N ILE A 179 6.55 4.94 -1.76
CA ILE A 179 5.51 3.95 -2.03
C ILE A 179 5.90 3.11 -3.24
N HIS A 180 5.96 1.80 -3.04
CA HIS A 180 6.22 0.81 -4.08
C HIS A 180 4.93 0.04 -4.34
N GLU A 181 4.43 0.05 -5.57
CA GLU A 181 3.25 -0.73 -5.98
C GLU A 181 3.70 -1.83 -6.94
N PHE A 182 3.28 -3.06 -6.69
CA PHE A 182 3.62 -4.25 -7.46
C PHE A 182 2.35 -4.92 -7.97
N HIS A 183 2.28 -5.14 -9.28
CA HIS A 183 1.20 -5.87 -9.95
C HIS A 183 1.83 -7.05 -10.68
N LEU A 184 2.06 -8.14 -9.96
CA LEU A 184 2.84 -9.29 -10.41
C LEU A 184 1.94 -10.53 -10.50
N GLU A 185 2.35 -11.49 -11.31
CA GLU A 185 1.67 -12.81 -11.35
C GLU A 185 1.69 -13.53 -10.00
N GLU A 186 2.71 -13.30 -9.16
CA GLU A 186 2.83 -13.88 -7.82
C GLU A 186 1.92 -13.21 -6.79
N GLY A 187 1.43 -12.00 -7.08
CA GLY A 187 0.56 -11.25 -6.20
C GLY A 187 0.63 -9.74 -6.41
N GLU A 188 -0.44 -9.07 -5.99
CA GLU A 188 -0.57 -7.62 -6.06
C GLU A 188 -0.54 -6.99 -4.67
N PHE A 189 0.31 -6.00 -4.48
CA PHE A 189 0.51 -5.35 -3.18
C PHE A 189 1.25 -4.03 -3.31
N ALA A 190 1.16 -3.21 -2.27
CA ALA A 190 1.98 -2.02 -2.12
C ALA A 190 2.79 -2.06 -0.82
N VAL A 191 3.98 -1.47 -0.83
CA VAL A 191 4.78 -1.25 0.37
C VAL A 191 5.03 0.24 0.52
N VAL A 192 4.62 0.81 1.65
CA VAL A 192 4.90 2.18 2.04
C VAL A 192 6.02 2.18 3.06
N ILE A 193 7.09 2.90 2.77
CA ILE A 193 8.28 2.95 3.60
C ILE A 193 8.69 4.39 3.94
N PRO A 194 9.31 4.62 5.10
CA PRO A 194 10.04 5.85 5.37
C PRO A 194 11.21 6.01 4.39
N PRO A 195 11.51 7.24 3.92
CA PRO A 195 12.60 7.49 3.00
C PRO A 195 13.98 7.35 3.68
N GLY A 196 15.00 7.02 2.90
CA GLY A 196 16.40 7.12 3.31
C GLY A 196 16.75 6.32 4.59
N PRO A 197 17.41 6.95 5.58
CA PRO A 197 17.87 6.26 6.79
C PRO A 197 16.73 5.91 7.75
N ASP A 198 15.63 6.67 7.74
CA ASP A 198 14.49 6.51 8.66
C ASP A 198 13.80 5.15 8.47
N TYR A 199 13.96 4.56 7.28
CA TYR A 199 13.55 3.18 6.96
C TYR A 199 14.04 2.12 7.97
N ARG A 200 15.10 2.41 8.71
CA ARG A 200 15.66 1.47 9.70
C ARG A 200 14.94 1.48 11.03
N THR A 201 14.21 2.55 11.34
CA THR A 201 13.70 2.84 12.68
C THR A 201 12.20 3.16 12.70
N GLU A 202 11.63 3.53 11.55
CA GLU A 202 10.21 3.81 11.43
C GLU A 202 9.44 2.66 10.79
N GLU A 203 8.13 2.65 11.06
CA GLU A 203 7.21 1.63 10.60
C GLU A 203 7.02 1.66 9.08
N SER A 204 7.01 0.47 8.48
CA SER A 204 6.63 0.23 7.09
C SER A 204 5.24 -0.41 7.05
N LEU A 205 4.49 -0.14 5.98
CA LEU A 205 3.14 -0.66 5.77
C LEU A 205 3.13 -1.53 4.52
N LEU A 206 2.75 -2.80 4.66
CA LEU A 206 2.42 -3.70 3.56
C LEU A 206 0.90 -3.65 3.34
N ILE A 207 0.46 -3.28 2.15
CA ILE A 207 -0.95 -3.14 1.78
C ILE A 207 -1.28 -4.17 0.71
N LEU A 208 -2.36 -4.93 0.89
CA LEU A 208 -2.84 -5.87 -0.11
C LEU A 208 -4.36 -6.03 -0.01
N HIS A 209 -5.01 -6.37 -1.13
CA HIS A 209 -6.42 -6.77 -1.14
C HIS A 209 -6.58 -8.16 -0.52
N GLU A 210 -7.72 -8.46 0.12
CA GLU A 210 -7.93 -9.76 0.80
C GLU A 210 -7.65 -10.96 -0.11
N SER A 211 -7.98 -10.87 -1.40
CA SER A 211 -7.74 -11.92 -2.39
C SER A 211 -6.26 -12.24 -2.59
N GLN A 212 -5.36 -11.34 -2.16
CA GLN A 212 -3.90 -11.45 -2.29
C GLN A 212 -3.26 -12.05 -1.04
N LEU A 213 -4.01 -12.33 0.03
CA LEU A 213 -3.49 -12.92 1.27
C LEU A 213 -2.80 -14.27 1.02
N VAL A 214 -3.48 -15.20 0.35
CA VAL A 214 -2.94 -16.55 0.08
C VAL A 214 -1.76 -16.52 -0.92
N PRO A 215 -1.84 -15.80 -2.06
CA PRO A 215 -0.68 -15.61 -2.94
C PRO A 215 0.55 -15.04 -2.21
N MET A 216 0.34 -14.00 -1.40
CA MET A 216 1.40 -13.36 -0.63
C MET A 216 1.97 -14.29 0.45
N GLU A 217 1.15 -15.06 1.17
CA GLU A 217 1.63 -16.04 2.15
C GLU A 217 2.63 -17.01 1.51
N ARG A 218 2.25 -17.56 0.35
CA ARG A 218 3.11 -18.48 -0.41
C ARG A 218 4.40 -17.78 -0.84
N LEU A 219 4.29 -16.57 -1.38
CA LEU A 219 5.45 -15.81 -1.85
C LEU A 219 6.45 -15.51 -0.71
N LEU A 220 5.94 -15.08 0.44
CA LEU A 220 6.75 -14.78 1.63
C LEU A 220 7.39 -16.05 2.22
N THR A 221 6.63 -17.13 2.35
CA THR A 221 7.12 -18.40 2.90
C THR A 221 8.21 -19.02 2.03
N GLN A 222 8.14 -18.83 0.71
CA GLN A 222 9.16 -19.33 -0.21
C GLN A 222 10.41 -18.43 -0.27
N SER A 223 10.25 -17.13 0.00
CA SER A 223 11.32 -16.14 -0.20
C SER A 223 12.08 -15.81 1.07
N ILE A 224 11.41 -15.62 2.21
CA ILE A 224 12.04 -15.11 3.44
C ILE A 224 13.15 -16.04 3.98
N PRO A 225 12.97 -17.37 4.07
CA PRO A 225 14.01 -18.26 4.60
C PRO A 225 15.33 -18.21 3.84
N LEU A 226 15.30 -17.82 2.55
CA LEU A 226 16.51 -17.69 1.73
C LEU A 226 17.45 -16.58 2.26
N PHE A 227 16.94 -15.67 3.08
CA PHE A 227 17.67 -14.53 3.61
C PHE A 227 18.07 -14.65 5.07
N GLU A 228 17.63 -15.71 5.76
CA GLU A 228 18.03 -15.96 7.15
C GLU A 228 19.41 -16.62 7.25
N ASN A 229 19.89 -17.20 6.15
CA ASN A 229 21.18 -17.89 6.06
C ASN A 229 22.36 -16.97 5.63
N PHE A 230 22.15 -15.65 5.57
CA PHE A 230 23.15 -14.66 5.16
C PHE A 230 23.24 -13.48 6.14
#